data_AF-A0A2V5W177-F1
#
_entry.id   AF-A0A2V5W177-F1
#
_cell.length_a   1.000
_cell.length_b   1.000
_cell.length_c   1.000
_cell.angle_alpha   90.00
_cell.angle_beta   90.00
_cell.angle_gamma   90.00
#
_symmetry.space_group_name_H-M   'P 1'
#
loop_
_entity.id
_entity.type
_entity.pdbx_description
1 polymer ?
#
loop_
_entity_poly.entity_id
_entity_poly.type
_entity_poly.pdbx_seq_one_letter_code
_entity_poly.pdbx_strand_id
1 'polypeptide(L)'
;MIDNLVAVYRDVASYDALTTNLLGCATNNVDAGYTNRVEIPGVNAGQRFLVVADGSKGESGVLQINWLMGNPPEPKSIPPPPVAQVNEGETTSLPAGDKGITNAVPAPTYQWYRDGVPIPGANNPWLDLTGLNAGDAGLYYVVITTPFGTVTNYVATLEVKIPFSLVGLPGRLPDGIFELQVSGTPGEPFAMQSTPDLLGWTDLVVGTLPGYTITLSDTNAGANPVRFYRISSTAPP
;
A
#
# COMPACT_ATOMS: atom_id res chain seq x y z
N MET A 1 46.48 10.80 -17.71
CA MET A 1 45.38 10.27 -16.87
C MET A 1 45.89 10.37 -15.45
N ILE A 2 45.26 11.17 -14.60
CA ILE A 2 45.71 11.32 -13.20
C ILE A 2 45.24 10.06 -12.47
N ASP A 3 46.18 9.20 -12.09
CA ASP A 3 45.91 8.12 -11.14
C ASP A 3 45.81 8.74 -9.75
N ASN A 4 44.78 8.38 -9.00
CA ASN A 4 44.47 8.92 -7.68
C ASN A 4 44.17 7.79 -6.71
N LEU A 5 44.53 7.99 -5.46
CA LEU A 5 44.29 7.10 -4.34
C LEU A 5 43.26 7.73 -3.42
N VAL A 6 42.32 6.93 -2.92
CA VAL A 6 41.49 7.28 -1.77
C VAL A 6 41.60 6.18 -0.72
N ALA A 7 41.73 6.55 0.54
CA ALA A 7 41.79 5.65 1.69
C ALA A 7 40.93 6.20 2.84
N VAL A 8 40.23 5.30 3.51
CA VAL A 8 39.37 5.64 4.65
C VAL A 8 39.88 4.91 5.89
N TYR A 9 40.02 5.64 6.99
CA TYR A 9 40.56 5.15 8.26
C TYR A 9 39.55 5.36 9.40
N ARG A 10 39.64 4.56 10.46
CA ARG A 10 39.01 4.94 11.75
C ARG A 10 39.67 6.22 12.26
N ASP A 11 38.89 7.08 12.89
CA ASP A 11 39.43 8.28 13.54
C ASP A 11 40.46 7.88 14.61
N VAL A 12 41.64 8.49 14.53
CA VAL A 12 42.81 8.18 15.39
C VAL A 12 43.41 9.48 15.90
N ALA A 13 43.97 9.45 17.11
CA ALA A 13 44.55 10.62 17.75
C ALA A 13 45.90 11.08 17.13
N SER A 14 46.55 10.24 16.32
CA SER A 14 47.81 10.57 15.64
C SER A 14 47.91 9.90 14.26
N TYR A 15 48.64 10.57 13.35
CA TYR A 15 48.89 10.07 11.98
C TYR A 15 49.67 8.74 11.97
N ASP A 16 50.51 8.48 12.97
CA ASP A 16 51.30 7.24 13.07
C ASP A 16 50.43 5.98 13.26
N ALA A 17 49.19 6.15 13.74
CA ALA A 17 48.25 5.05 13.93
C ALA A 17 47.39 4.74 12.68
N LEU A 18 47.57 5.46 11.58
CA LEU A 18 46.74 5.28 10.38
C LEU A 18 46.92 3.92 9.72
N THR A 19 48.16 3.41 9.67
CA THR A 19 48.46 2.14 8.98
C THR A 19 47.75 0.94 9.60
N THR A 20 47.44 0.98 10.90
CA THR A 20 46.70 -0.08 11.61
C THR A 20 45.20 0.14 11.67
N ASN A 21 44.71 1.29 11.20
CA ASN A 21 43.29 1.70 11.26
C ASN A 21 42.65 1.87 9.88
N LEU A 22 43.31 1.39 8.82
CA LEU A 22 42.76 1.40 7.47
C LEU A 22 41.48 0.55 7.40
N LEU A 23 40.39 1.16 6.93
CA LEU A 23 39.11 0.49 6.69
C LEU A 23 38.96 0.07 5.23
N GLY A 24 39.55 0.81 4.31
CA GLY A 24 39.57 0.46 2.89
C GLY A 24 40.28 1.52 2.04
N CYS A 25 40.75 1.12 0.86
CA CYS A 25 41.34 2.03 -0.11
C CYS A 25 40.99 1.61 -1.54
N ALA A 26 41.06 2.57 -2.46
CA ALA A 26 40.87 2.36 -3.89
C ALA A 26 41.84 3.24 -4.69
N THR A 27 42.37 2.68 -5.77
CA THR A 27 43.09 3.41 -6.83
C THR A 27 42.40 3.16 -8.17
N ASN A 28 42.60 4.02 -9.15
CA ASN A 28 41.91 3.90 -10.43
C ASN A 28 42.56 2.90 -11.40
N ASN A 29 43.38 2.00 -10.89
CA ASN A 29 44.26 1.15 -11.70
C ASN A 29 43.74 -0.29 -11.88
N VAL A 30 42.46 -0.45 -12.24
CA VAL A 30 41.97 -1.62 -13.01
C VAL A 30 40.62 -1.27 -13.67
N ASP A 31 40.59 -1.29 -15.01
CA ASP A 31 39.43 -1.41 -15.91
C ASP A 31 38.43 -0.22 -16.03
N ALA A 32 38.75 0.70 -16.95
CA ALA A 32 37.83 1.49 -17.79
C ALA A 32 36.62 2.24 -17.14
N GLY A 33 36.61 2.49 -15.83
CA GLY A 33 35.58 3.29 -15.14
C GLY A 33 36.19 4.32 -14.18
N TYR A 34 35.95 5.61 -14.42
CA TYR A 34 36.60 6.77 -13.76
C TYR A 34 36.25 7.02 -12.27
N THR A 35 35.85 6.00 -11.50
CA THR A 35 35.37 6.19 -10.13
C THR A 35 36.09 5.29 -9.13
N ASN A 36 36.92 5.90 -8.28
CA ASN A 36 37.38 5.28 -7.04
C ASN A 36 36.21 5.17 -6.05
N ARG A 37 35.84 3.94 -5.65
CA ARG A 37 34.80 3.71 -4.66
C ARG A 37 35.36 2.92 -3.48
N VAL A 38 35.22 3.47 -2.27
CA VAL A 38 35.51 2.77 -1.01
C VAL A 38 34.19 2.61 -0.26
N GLU A 39 33.83 1.38 0.06
CA GLU A 39 32.61 1.05 0.81
C GLU A 39 32.97 0.59 2.22
N ILE A 40 32.45 1.28 3.23
CA ILE A 40 32.66 0.95 4.64
C ILE A 40 31.33 0.44 5.22
N PRO A 41 31.17 -0.88 5.45
CA PRO A 41 29.95 -1.43 6.03
C PRO A 41 29.91 -1.23 7.55
N GLY A 42 28.72 -1.34 8.15
CA GLY A 42 28.55 -1.39 9.61
C GLY A 42 28.81 -0.07 10.34
N VAL A 43 28.60 1.07 9.65
CA VAL A 43 28.76 2.40 10.23
C VAL A 43 27.57 2.75 11.12
N ASN A 44 27.85 3.23 12.33
CA ASN A 44 26.87 3.70 13.30
C ASN A 44 26.95 5.22 13.49
N ALA A 45 25.84 5.82 13.91
CA ALA A 45 25.79 7.25 14.21
C ALA A 45 26.85 7.65 15.27
N GLY A 46 27.51 8.78 15.06
CA GLY A 46 28.55 9.30 15.94
C GLY A 46 29.97 8.76 15.68
N GLN A 47 30.13 7.78 14.78
CA GLN A 47 31.46 7.36 14.33
C GLN A 47 32.10 8.43 13.45
N ARG A 48 33.42 8.59 13.61
CA ARG A 48 34.25 9.49 12.82
C ARG A 48 35.22 8.69 11.98
N PHE A 49 35.49 9.21 10.78
CA PHE A 49 36.41 8.62 9.83
C PHE A 49 37.33 9.69 9.30
N LEU A 50 38.58 9.31 9.03
CA LEU A 50 39.50 10.14 8.27
C LEU A 50 39.52 9.63 6.83
N VAL A 51 39.30 10.55 5.88
CA VAL A 51 39.41 10.27 4.45
C VAL A 51 40.65 10.97 3.92
N VAL A 52 41.55 10.20 3.35
CA VAL A 52 42.75 10.70 2.68
C VAL A 52 42.60 10.43 1.20
N ALA A 53 42.79 11.46 0.38
CA ALA A 53 42.84 11.33 -1.07
C ALA A 53 44.05 12.08 -1.60
N ASP A 54 44.77 11.47 -2.55
CA ASP A 54 45.99 12.05 -3.13
C ASP A 54 46.17 11.60 -4.58
N GLY A 55 46.99 12.33 -5.33
CA GLY A 55 47.47 11.90 -6.64
C GLY A 55 48.51 10.79 -6.51
N SER A 56 48.38 9.75 -7.32
CA SER A 56 49.43 8.74 -7.47
C SER A 56 50.74 9.42 -7.88
N LYS A 57 51.86 8.98 -7.31
CA LYS A 57 53.21 9.47 -7.66
C LYS A 57 53.40 11.00 -7.52
N GLY A 58 52.57 11.69 -6.74
CA GLY A 58 52.67 13.13 -6.50
C GLY A 58 52.04 14.01 -7.58
N GLU A 59 51.19 13.45 -8.45
CA GLU A 59 50.40 14.22 -9.40
C GLU A 59 49.48 15.22 -8.67
N SER A 60 49.42 16.46 -9.14
CA SER A 60 48.63 17.54 -8.52
C SER A 60 47.38 17.87 -9.34
N GLY A 61 46.26 18.12 -8.67
CA GLY A 61 44.99 18.45 -9.32
C GLY A 61 43.85 18.68 -8.33
N VAL A 62 42.63 18.90 -8.83
CA VAL A 62 41.43 18.98 -7.99
C VAL A 62 40.89 17.57 -7.74
N LEU A 63 40.79 17.17 -6.48
CA LEU A 63 40.11 15.96 -6.06
C LEU A 63 38.68 16.30 -5.64
N GLN A 64 37.70 15.81 -6.39
CA GLN A 64 36.29 15.87 -5.98
C GLN A 64 35.93 14.58 -5.23
N ILE A 65 35.59 14.72 -3.95
CA ILE A 65 35.15 13.61 -3.11
C ILE A 65 33.64 13.71 -2.96
N ASN A 66 32.93 12.67 -3.39
CA ASN A 66 31.51 12.50 -3.12
C ASN A 66 31.33 11.38 -2.09
N TRP A 67 30.35 11.53 -1.20
CA TRP A 67 29.96 10.48 -0.26
C TRP A 67 28.47 10.19 -0.38
N LEU A 68 28.12 8.92 -0.19
CA LEU A 68 26.75 8.45 -0.11
C LEU A 68 26.62 7.68 1.21
N MET A 69 25.84 8.23 2.15
CA MET A 69 25.64 7.60 3.46
C MET A 69 24.49 6.59 3.47
N GLY A 70 23.68 6.59 2.40
CA GLY A 70 22.54 5.71 2.23
C GLY A 70 21.63 6.21 1.12
N ASN A 71 20.54 5.47 0.91
CA ASN A 71 19.56 5.78 -0.12
C ASN A 71 18.27 6.26 0.55
N PRO A 72 17.70 7.41 0.15
CA PRO A 72 16.37 7.78 0.58
C PRO A 72 15.33 6.80 -0.01
N PRO A 73 14.16 6.65 0.63
CA PRO A 73 13.09 5.87 0.05
C PRO A 73 12.48 6.63 -1.15
N GLU A 74 12.30 5.95 -2.27
CA GLU A 74 11.69 6.51 -3.48
C GLU A 74 10.18 6.20 -3.55
N PRO A 75 9.34 7.13 -4.03
CA PRO A 75 7.92 6.88 -4.20
C PRO A 75 7.69 5.87 -5.32
N LYS A 76 6.77 4.92 -5.11
CA LYS A 76 6.44 3.90 -6.12
C LYS A 76 5.20 4.23 -6.93
N SER A 77 4.16 4.80 -6.31
CA SER A 77 2.95 5.21 -7.02
C SER A 77 2.93 6.72 -7.28
N ILE A 78 2.46 7.08 -8.47
CA ILE A 78 2.12 8.46 -8.85
C ILE A 78 0.58 8.55 -8.81
N PRO A 79 -0.03 9.60 -8.25
CA PRO A 79 -1.48 9.69 -8.10
C PRO A 79 -2.25 9.65 -9.43
N PRO A 80 -3.44 9.01 -9.48
CA PRO A 80 -4.15 8.37 -8.37
C PRO A 80 -3.74 6.89 -8.12
N PRO A 81 -3.85 6.40 -6.86
CA PRO A 81 -3.54 5.01 -6.51
C PRO A 81 -4.50 4.01 -7.16
N PRO A 82 -4.09 2.74 -7.35
CA PRO A 82 -4.95 1.69 -7.89
C PRO A 82 -6.11 1.36 -6.94
N VAL A 83 -7.23 0.90 -7.52
CA VAL A 83 -8.39 0.41 -6.75
C VAL A 83 -8.19 -1.08 -6.44
N ALA A 84 -8.38 -1.47 -5.18
CA ALA A 84 -8.39 -2.85 -4.73
C ALA A 84 -9.82 -3.21 -4.30
N GLN A 85 -10.42 -4.21 -4.96
CA GLN A 85 -11.75 -4.71 -4.59
C GLN A 85 -11.62 -6.04 -3.85
N VAL A 86 -12.28 -6.15 -2.70
CA VAL A 86 -12.26 -7.35 -1.84
C VAL A 86 -13.66 -7.60 -1.31
N ASN A 87 -14.11 -8.85 -1.18
CA ASN A 87 -15.43 -9.10 -0.62
C ASN A 87 -15.43 -8.94 0.91
N GLU A 88 -16.59 -8.61 1.47
CA GLU A 88 -16.79 -8.59 2.92
C GLU A 88 -16.42 -9.95 3.55
N GLY A 89 -15.75 -9.90 4.69
CA GLY A 89 -15.24 -11.05 5.43
C GLY A 89 -13.93 -11.62 4.90
N GLU A 90 -13.48 -11.24 3.70
CA GLU A 90 -12.21 -11.69 3.15
C GLU A 90 -11.01 -10.99 3.80
N THR A 91 -9.82 -11.47 3.44
CA THR A 91 -8.53 -10.94 3.86
C THR A 91 -7.77 -10.46 2.64
N THR A 92 -7.08 -9.32 2.76
CA THR A 92 -6.13 -8.84 1.76
C THR A 92 -4.85 -8.34 2.42
N SER A 93 -3.78 -8.25 1.66
CA SER A 93 -2.52 -7.68 2.12
C SER A 93 -2.12 -6.56 1.18
N LEU A 94 -1.94 -5.36 1.73
CA LEU A 94 -1.46 -4.20 1.00
C LEU A 94 0.06 -4.10 1.17
N PRO A 95 0.85 -4.30 0.12
CA PRO A 95 2.29 -4.13 0.22
C PRO A 95 2.63 -2.64 0.19
N ALA A 96 3.63 -2.20 0.97
CA ALA A 96 4.18 -0.85 0.85
C ALA A 96 4.84 -0.61 -0.53
N GLY A 97 4.95 -1.66 -1.36
CA GLY A 97 5.40 -1.68 -2.75
C GLY A 97 5.85 -3.09 -3.19
N ASP A 98 6.24 -3.28 -4.46
CA ASP A 98 6.67 -4.59 -4.98
C ASP A 98 7.74 -5.30 -4.12
N LYS A 99 7.69 -6.65 -4.13
CA LYS A 99 8.61 -7.57 -3.44
C LYS A 99 10.07 -7.14 -3.66
N GLY A 100 10.73 -6.72 -2.57
CA GLY A 100 12.00 -5.95 -2.60
C GLY A 100 11.96 -4.69 -1.73
N ILE A 101 10.79 -4.41 -1.12
CA ILE A 101 10.55 -3.54 0.05
C ILE A 101 10.96 -2.07 -0.16
N THR A 102 12.22 -1.67 -0.04
CA THR A 102 12.71 -0.36 -0.49
C THR A 102 14.21 -0.53 -0.75
N ASN A 103 14.80 0.19 -1.70
CA ASN A 103 16.27 0.27 -1.78
C ASN A 103 16.88 1.19 -0.70
N ALA A 104 16.06 1.63 0.26
CA ALA A 104 16.46 2.60 1.25
C ALA A 104 17.45 1.97 2.24
N VAL A 105 18.51 2.73 2.50
CA VAL A 105 19.60 2.34 3.42
C VAL A 105 19.82 3.54 4.33
N PRO A 106 19.82 3.37 5.67
CA PRO A 106 19.54 2.13 6.42
C PRO A 106 18.08 1.68 6.26
N ALA A 107 17.75 0.51 6.82
CA ALA A 107 16.39 -0.02 6.80
C ALA A 107 15.38 1.05 7.27
N PRO A 108 14.32 1.32 6.50
CA PRO A 108 13.36 2.35 6.83
C PRO A 108 12.38 1.90 7.92
N THR A 109 11.66 2.86 8.47
CA THR A 109 10.48 2.64 9.32
C THR A 109 9.21 2.92 8.53
N TYR A 110 8.11 2.27 8.90
CA TYR A 110 6.81 2.37 8.24
C TYR A 110 5.74 2.85 9.21
N GLN A 111 4.77 3.59 8.68
CA GLN A 111 3.51 3.88 9.37
C GLN A 111 2.39 3.91 8.32
N TRP A 112 1.41 3.03 8.47
CA TRP A 112 0.24 2.99 7.59
C TRP A 112 -0.87 3.94 8.07
N TYR A 113 -1.66 4.40 7.10
CA TYR A 113 -2.77 5.31 7.29
C TYR A 113 -3.97 4.85 6.45
N ARG A 114 -5.18 5.09 6.99
CA ARG A 114 -6.45 5.00 6.27
C ARG A 114 -7.14 6.36 6.34
N ASP A 115 -7.44 6.95 5.19
CA ASP A 115 -8.17 8.24 5.08
C ASP A 115 -7.58 9.35 5.96
N GLY A 116 -6.26 9.41 6.05
CA GLY A 116 -5.55 10.41 6.86
C GLY A 116 -5.32 10.01 8.32
N VAL A 117 -5.91 8.92 8.80
CA VAL A 117 -5.80 8.46 10.19
C VAL A 117 -4.74 7.35 10.29
N PRO A 118 -3.77 7.44 11.22
CA PRO A 118 -2.76 6.40 11.39
C PRO A 118 -3.40 5.12 11.93
N ILE A 119 -3.01 3.98 11.34
CA ILE A 119 -3.42 2.64 11.81
C ILE A 119 -2.45 2.22 12.93
N PRO A 120 -2.90 2.08 14.19
CA PRO A 120 -2.00 1.77 15.30
C PRO A 120 -1.28 0.44 15.11
N GLY A 121 0.04 0.43 15.34
CA GLY A 121 0.86 -0.78 15.27
C GLY A 121 1.19 -1.26 13.85
N ALA A 122 0.65 -0.62 12.80
CA ALA A 122 0.95 -0.95 11.42
C ALA A 122 2.30 -0.33 10.99
N ASN A 123 3.38 -1.01 11.36
CA ASN A 123 4.78 -0.60 11.14
C ASN A 123 5.58 -1.56 10.26
N ASN A 124 4.90 -2.52 9.64
CA ASN A 124 5.49 -3.48 8.73
C ASN A 124 5.48 -2.95 7.28
N PRO A 125 6.33 -3.51 6.40
CA PRO A 125 6.34 -3.19 4.97
C PRO A 125 5.14 -3.75 4.19
N TRP A 126 4.20 -4.38 4.88
CA TRP A 126 2.88 -4.77 4.38
C TRP A 126 1.85 -4.50 5.48
N LEU A 127 0.59 -4.38 5.07
CA LEU A 127 -0.56 -4.24 5.94
C LEU A 127 -1.54 -5.36 5.63
N ASP A 128 -1.67 -6.30 6.56
CA ASP A 128 -2.66 -7.37 6.48
C ASP A 128 -3.99 -6.87 7.05
N LEU A 129 -5.03 -6.93 6.23
CA LEU A 129 -6.40 -6.56 6.59
C LEU A 129 -7.25 -7.82 6.56
N THR A 130 -7.78 -8.24 7.71
CA THR A 130 -8.55 -9.47 7.88
C THR A 130 -9.99 -9.17 8.28
N GLY A 131 -10.93 -10.00 7.81
CA GLY A 131 -12.35 -9.85 8.20
C GLY A 131 -12.92 -8.49 7.78
N LEU A 132 -12.61 -8.07 6.56
CA LEU A 132 -12.98 -6.75 6.05
C LEU A 132 -14.48 -6.51 6.11
N ASN A 133 -14.89 -5.29 6.45
CA ASN A 133 -16.28 -4.84 6.40
C ASN A 133 -16.41 -3.50 5.66
N ALA A 134 -17.65 -3.03 5.52
CA ALA A 134 -17.97 -1.75 4.90
C ALA A 134 -17.10 -0.57 5.37
N GLY A 135 -16.80 -0.51 6.67
CA GLY A 135 -16.03 0.57 7.30
C GLY A 135 -14.52 0.48 7.10
N ASP A 136 -14.04 -0.56 6.42
CA ASP A 136 -12.65 -0.70 6.03
C ASP A 136 -12.36 -0.16 4.63
N ALA A 137 -13.38 0.15 3.84
CA ALA A 137 -13.18 0.86 2.58
C ALA A 137 -12.54 2.24 2.83
N GLY A 138 -11.64 2.66 1.93
CA GLY A 138 -10.94 3.94 2.07
C GLY A 138 -9.61 4.00 1.33
N LEU A 139 -8.96 5.16 1.41
CA LEU A 139 -7.61 5.38 0.87
C LEU A 139 -6.56 4.89 1.86
N TYR A 140 -5.78 3.89 1.44
CA TYR A 140 -4.64 3.37 2.18
C TYR A 140 -3.32 3.90 1.62
N TYR A 141 -2.50 4.44 2.51
CA TYR A 141 -1.16 4.89 2.19
C TYR A 141 -0.19 4.60 3.33
N VAL A 142 1.10 4.59 3.01
CA VAL A 142 2.18 4.35 3.96
C VAL A 142 3.19 5.48 3.91
N VAL A 143 3.63 5.93 5.07
CA VAL A 143 4.76 6.85 5.22
C VAL A 143 5.99 6.03 5.56
N ILE A 144 7.03 6.15 4.73
CA ILE A 144 8.28 5.41 4.81
C ILE A 144 9.39 6.41 5.16
N THR A 145 10.09 6.19 6.27
CA THR A 145 11.05 7.14 6.83
C THR A 145 12.44 6.54 6.99
N THR A 146 13.47 7.27 6.54
CA THR A 146 14.89 7.04 6.86
C THR A 146 15.52 8.33 7.39
N PRO A 147 16.73 8.27 7.96
CA PRO A 147 17.50 9.48 8.31
C PRO A 147 17.80 10.39 7.12
N PHE A 148 17.70 9.89 5.89
CA PHE A 148 18.02 10.62 4.67
C PHE A 148 16.78 11.15 3.93
N GLY A 149 15.57 10.82 4.39
CA GLY A 149 14.35 11.31 3.79
C GLY A 149 13.08 10.59 4.23
N THR A 150 11.96 11.13 3.78
CA THR A 150 10.63 10.55 4.03
C THR A 150 9.85 10.58 2.73
N VAL A 151 9.13 9.51 2.46
CA VAL A 151 8.23 9.43 1.31
C VAL A 151 6.87 8.90 1.74
N THR A 152 5.83 9.45 1.13
CA THR A 152 4.46 8.94 1.26
C THR A 152 4.12 8.16 -0.01
N ASN A 153 3.72 6.90 0.16
CA ASN A 153 3.31 6.04 -0.94
C ASN A 153 1.81 5.76 -0.84
N TYR A 154 1.04 6.22 -1.82
CA TYR A 154 -0.40 5.96 -1.91
C TYR A 154 -0.61 4.56 -2.48
N VAL A 155 -0.99 3.60 -1.63
CA VAL A 155 -0.91 2.18 -1.98
C VAL A 155 -2.15 1.73 -2.75
N ALA A 156 -3.33 1.97 -2.20
CA ALA A 156 -4.58 1.58 -2.83
C ALA A 156 -5.76 2.39 -2.30
N THR A 157 -6.80 2.54 -3.13
CA THR A 157 -8.15 2.80 -2.65
C THR A 157 -8.84 1.45 -2.49
N LEU A 158 -9.14 1.05 -1.25
CA LEU A 158 -9.81 -0.20 -0.95
C LEU A 158 -11.32 -0.02 -1.06
N GLU A 159 -11.96 -0.89 -1.82
CA GLU A 159 -13.41 -1.02 -1.91
C GLU A 159 -13.82 -2.41 -1.40
N VAL A 160 -14.76 -2.43 -0.46
CA VAL A 160 -15.27 -3.69 0.12
C VAL A 160 -16.63 -3.99 -0.50
N LYS A 161 -16.70 -5.06 -1.29
CA LYS A 161 -17.92 -5.51 -1.95
C LYS A 161 -18.76 -6.33 -0.98
N ILE A 162 -20.03 -5.93 -0.82
CA ILE A 162 -20.98 -6.59 0.08
C ILE A 162 -22.02 -7.30 -0.79
N PRO A 163 -22.03 -8.65 -0.80
CA PRO A 163 -23.06 -9.41 -1.49
C PRO A 163 -24.45 -9.09 -0.97
N PHE A 164 -25.46 -9.20 -1.85
CA PHE A 164 -26.85 -9.09 -1.43
C PHE A 164 -27.20 -10.16 -0.39
N SER A 165 -27.64 -9.73 0.79
CA SER A 165 -28.07 -10.63 1.87
C SER A 165 -29.36 -10.12 2.51
N LEU A 166 -30.20 -11.02 3.02
CA LEU A 166 -31.38 -10.63 3.79
C LEU A 166 -30.96 -10.06 5.14
N VAL A 167 -31.56 -8.94 5.50
CA VAL A 167 -31.45 -8.32 6.81
C VAL A 167 -32.74 -8.62 7.57
N GLY A 168 -32.68 -9.56 8.51
CA GLY A 168 -33.85 -10.02 9.24
C GLY A 168 -34.77 -10.93 8.42
N LEU A 169 -35.96 -11.19 8.97
CA LEU A 169 -36.95 -12.05 8.33
C LEU A 169 -37.87 -11.22 7.41
N PRO A 170 -38.03 -11.61 6.14
CA PRO A 170 -39.08 -11.07 5.29
C PRO A 170 -40.46 -11.31 5.90
N GLY A 171 -41.38 -10.37 5.69
CA GLY A 171 -42.69 -10.42 6.34
C GLY A 171 -43.78 -9.79 5.50
N ARG A 172 -45.01 -10.27 5.71
CA ARG A 172 -46.20 -9.63 5.18
C ARG A 172 -46.80 -8.74 6.26
N LEU A 173 -46.96 -7.46 5.93
CA LEU A 173 -47.61 -6.47 6.78
C LEU A 173 -49.13 -6.71 6.85
N PRO A 174 -49.82 -6.19 7.89
CA PRO A 174 -51.28 -6.35 8.03
C PRO A 174 -52.11 -5.79 6.87
N ASP A 175 -51.58 -4.82 6.13
CA ASP A 175 -52.19 -4.24 4.93
C ASP A 175 -52.01 -5.11 3.67
N GLY A 176 -51.30 -6.25 3.80
CA GLY A 176 -51.08 -7.22 2.73
C GLY A 176 -49.82 -6.97 1.90
N ILE A 177 -49.07 -5.90 2.16
CA ILE A 177 -47.77 -5.61 1.52
C ILE A 177 -46.73 -6.62 2.02
N PHE A 178 -45.92 -7.16 1.12
CA PHE A 178 -44.76 -7.97 1.51
C PHE A 178 -43.52 -7.09 1.52
N GLU A 179 -42.75 -7.12 2.61
CA GLU A 179 -41.50 -6.40 2.74
C GLU A 179 -40.33 -7.33 3.06
N LEU A 180 -39.18 -6.97 2.52
CA LEU A 180 -37.90 -7.57 2.87
C LEU A 180 -36.85 -6.48 2.94
N GLN A 181 -35.94 -6.57 3.90
CA GLN A 181 -34.78 -5.70 3.96
C GLN A 181 -33.57 -6.47 3.44
N VAL A 182 -32.75 -5.83 2.61
CA VAL A 182 -31.48 -6.41 2.13
C VAL A 182 -30.31 -5.49 2.38
N SER A 183 -29.13 -6.09 2.55
CA SER A 183 -27.85 -5.41 2.50
C SER A 183 -27.20 -5.57 1.13
N GLY A 184 -26.21 -4.73 0.83
CA GLY A 184 -25.34 -4.87 -0.33
C GLY A 184 -24.42 -3.67 -0.50
N THR A 185 -23.63 -3.65 -1.58
CA THR A 185 -22.71 -2.54 -1.88
C THR A 185 -23.49 -1.29 -2.32
N PRO A 186 -23.33 -0.12 -1.67
CA PRO A 186 -23.96 1.12 -2.13
C PRO A 186 -23.59 1.44 -3.59
N GLY A 187 -24.57 1.89 -4.36
CA GLY A 187 -24.42 2.17 -5.79
C GLY A 187 -24.49 0.94 -6.71
N GLU A 188 -24.47 -0.29 -6.17
CA GLU A 188 -24.63 -1.50 -6.97
C GLU A 188 -26.05 -1.57 -7.54
N PRO A 189 -26.22 -1.83 -8.85
CA PRO A 189 -27.54 -1.96 -9.45
C PRO A 189 -28.20 -3.26 -8.99
N PHE A 190 -29.51 -3.21 -8.80
CA PHE A 190 -30.30 -4.37 -8.41
C PHE A 190 -31.65 -4.40 -9.12
N ALA A 191 -32.18 -5.63 -9.26
CA ALA A 191 -33.58 -5.88 -9.57
C ALA A 191 -34.17 -6.83 -8.52
N MET A 192 -35.23 -6.40 -7.84
CA MET A 192 -36.11 -7.29 -7.11
C MET A 192 -37.11 -7.87 -8.10
N GLN A 193 -37.15 -9.19 -8.18
CA GLN A 193 -38.02 -9.90 -9.09
C GLN A 193 -38.96 -10.81 -8.32
N SER A 194 -40.14 -11.04 -8.88
CA SER A 194 -41.07 -12.05 -8.39
C SER A 194 -41.49 -13.03 -9.48
N THR A 195 -41.94 -14.20 -9.03
CA THR A 195 -42.47 -15.25 -9.88
C THR A 195 -43.54 -16.03 -9.11
N PRO A 196 -44.62 -16.49 -9.77
CA PRO A 196 -45.55 -17.42 -9.17
C PRO A 196 -45.07 -18.89 -9.23
N ASP A 197 -44.12 -19.23 -10.09
CA ASP A 197 -43.84 -20.61 -10.51
C ASP A 197 -42.36 -20.99 -10.63
N LEU A 198 -41.42 -20.07 -10.37
CA LEU A 198 -39.97 -20.22 -10.53
C LEU A 198 -39.48 -20.33 -11.98
N LEU A 199 -40.36 -20.25 -12.97
CA LEU A 199 -40.03 -20.36 -14.40
C LEU A 199 -39.88 -18.99 -15.05
N GLY A 200 -40.85 -18.10 -14.84
CA GLY A 200 -40.87 -16.74 -15.39
C GLY A 200 -40.71 -15.69 -14.30
N TRP A 201 -39.71 -14.82 -14.42
CA TRP A 201 -39.45 -13.76 -13.45
C TRP A 201 -39.83 -12.39 -14.00
N THR A 202 -40.47 -11.57 -13.17
CA THR A 202 -40.88 -10.19 -13.50
C THR A 202 -40.25 -9.22 -12.51
N ASP A 203 -39.69 -8.13 -13.03
CA ASP A 203 -39.15 -7.04 -12.23
C ASP A 203 -40.27 -6.34 -11.44
N LEU A 204 -40.09 -6.24 -10.12
CA LEU A 204 -40.93 -5.46 -9.22
C LEU A 204 -40.32 -4.09 -8.95
N VAL A 205 -39.03 -4.08 -8.62
CA VAL A 205 -38.26 -2.87 -8.31
C VAL A 205 -36.91 -2.97 -8.98
N VAL A 206 -36.51 -1.94 -9.72
CA VAL A 206 -35.18 -1.82 -10.34
C VAL A 206 -34.58 -0.50 -9.88
N GLY A 207 -33.31 -0.53 -9.48
CA GLY A 207 -32.63 0.68 -9.01
C GLY A 207 -31.18 0.43 -8.65
N THR A 208 -30.61 1.38 -7.93
CA THR A 208 -29.27 1.28 -7.32
C THR A 208 -29.42 1.34 -5.81
N LEU A 209 -28.55 0.61 -5.09
CA LEU A 209 -28.57 0.64 -3.64
C LEU A 209 -28.25 2.05 -3.12
N PRO A 210 -29.16 2.71 -2.38
CA PRO A 210 -28.95 4.07 -1.89
C PRO A 210 -27.97 4.13 -0.71
N GLY A 211 -27.69 2.98 -0.10
CA GLY A 211 -26.80 2.81 1.04
C GLY A 211 -26.55 1.32 1.28
N TYR A 212 -26.00 0.98 2.43
CA TYR A 212 -25.64 -0.41 2.76
C TYR A 212 -26.84 -1.32 2.99
N THR A 213 -28.04 -0.75 3.20
CA THR A 213 -29.29 -1.51 3.29
C THR A 213 -30.43 -0.78 2.59
N ILE A 214 -31.42 -1.54 2.13
CA ILE A 214 -32.67 -1.03 1.57
C ILE A 214 -33.84 -1.92 2.00
N THR A 215 -35.01 -1.32 2.24
CA THR A 215 -36.28 -2.05 2.37
C THR A 215 -36.98 -2.06 1.02
N LEU A 216 -37.33 -3.25 0.55
CA LEU A 216 -38.03 -3.47 -0.71
C LEU A 216 -39.42 -4.03 -0.41
N SER A 217 -40.41 -3.52 -1.13
CA SER A 217 -41.82 -3.84 -0.86
C SER A 217 -42.54 -4.28 -2.13
N ASP A 218 -43.35 -5.33 -2.03
CA ASP A 218 -44.31 -5.77 -3.04
C ASP A 218 -45.73 -5.43 -2.56
N THR A 219 -46.26 -4.32 -3.06
CA THR A 219 -47.61 -3.85 -2.72
C THR A 219 -48.72 -4.73 -3.31
N ASN A 220 -48.41 -5.57 -4.29
CA ASN A 220 -49.35 -6.46 -4.95
C ASN A 220 -49.34 -7.88 -4.38
N ALA A 221 -48.47 -8.18 -3.40
CA ALA A 221 -48.44 -9.47 -2.70
C ALA A 221 -49.82 -9.81 -2.09
N GLY A 222 -50.57 -8.79 -1.68
CA GLY A 222 -52.01 -8.76 -1.42
C GLY A 222 -52.84 -9.74 -2.24
N ALA A 223 -52.76 -9.56 -3.55
CA ALA A 223 -53.60 -10.20 -4.56
C ALA A 223 -52.99 -11.49 -5.13
N ASN A 224 -51.80 -11.89 -4.69
CA ASN A 224 -51.04 -12.98 -5.28
C ASN A 224 -50.62 -13.98 -4.18
N PRO A 225 -51.39 -15.07 -3.97
CA PRO A 225 -51.21 -15.94 -2.80
C PRO A 225 -49.94 -16.81 -2.85
N VAL A 226 -49.33 -16.99 -4.03
CA VAL A 226 -48.03 -17.68 -4.19
C VAL A 226 -47.09 -16.75 -4.95
N ARG A 227 -46.02 -16.34 -4.28
CA ARG A 227 -44.91 -15.59 -4.88
C ARG A 227 -43.59 -16.05 -4.30
N PHE A 228 -42.62 -16.22 -5.18
CA PHE A 228 -41.21 -16.33 -4.84
C PHE A 228 -40.51 -15.04 -5.23
N TYR A 229 -39.48 -14.68 -4.47
CA TYR A 229 -38.72 -13.44 -4.67
C TYR A 229 -37.24 -13.77 -4.85
N ARG A 230 -36.56 -12.99 -5.69
CA ARG A 230 -35.10 -12.98 -5.79
C ARG A 230 -34.60 -11.56 -6.02
N ILE A 231 -33.32 -11.37 -5.74
CA ILE A 231 -32.61 -10.13 -6.02
C ILE A 231 -31.41 -10.48 -6.88
N SER A 232 -31.26 -9.77 -7.99
CA SER A 232 -30.12 -9.93 -8.90
C SER A 232 -29.35 -8.63 -9.03
N SER A 233 -28.01 -8.73 -9.07
CA SER A 233 -27.11 -7.66 -9.46
C SER A 233 -27.11 -7.49 -10.98
N THR A 234 -28.25 -7.12 -11.56
CA THR A 234 -28.35 -6.84 -12.99
C THR A 234 -28.28 -5.34 -13.22
N ALA A 235 -27.33 -4.89 -14.04
CA ALA A 235 -27.43 -3.58 -14.66
C ALA A 235 -28.77 -3.52 -15.46
N PRO A 236 -29.49 -2.39 -15.47
CA PRO A 236 -30.67 -2.26 -16.31
C PRO A 236 -30.28 -2.59 -17.77
N PRO A 237 -31.11 -3.34 -18.52
CA PRO A 237 -30.89 -3.53 -19.95
C PRO A 237 -30.89 -2.20 -20.72
#